data_AF-A0A975VZJ4-F1
#
_entry.id   AF-A0A975VZJ4-F1
#
_cell.length_a   1.000
_cell.length_b   1.000
_cell.length_c   1.000
_cell.angle_alpha   90.00
_cell.angle_beta   90.00
_cell.angle_gamma   90.00
#
_symmetry.space_group_name_H-M   'P 1'
#
loop_
_entity.id
_entity.type
_entity.pdbx_description
1 polymer ?
#
loop_
_entity_poly.entity_id
_entity_poly.type
_entity_poly.pdbx_seq_one_letter_code
_entity_poly.pdbx_strand_id
1 'polypeptide(L)'
;MHIKHRRARALLYRSVWVPKGSAGNTHGYSRQAYVGSLPVATEAIPAALRERLSDAERAFIDAKICGPAREAAERQRVEDEVRERDPGWRLEEAQRLVREAAARSAGMPVSATRLGALQDALSGVKTDGSAIQMPTNAKGTDDPLRSALAAVQEAARAVATGRYGNAPAEQVRSTKTYRLWADFWEATQGEGEASLLRALQAKGFVKRRGR
;
A
#
# COMPACT_ATOMS: atom_id res chain seq x y z
N MET A 1 -17.93 31.02 30.53
CA MET A 1 -18.26 29.60 30.24
C MET A 1 -17.03 28.75 30.52
N HIS A 2 -17.20 27.54 31.06
CA HIS A 2 -16.11 26.57 31.25
C HIS A 2 -16.41 25.28 30.49
N ILE A 3 -15.38 24.70 29.89
CA ILE A 3 -15.45 23.42 29.20
C ILE A 3 -14.67 22.39 30.02
N LYS A 4 -15.31 21.27 30.34
CA LYS A 4 -14.64 20.11 30.96
C LYS A 4 -14.63 18.97 29.94
N HIS A 5 -13.44 18.46 29.62
CA HIS A 5 -13.29 17.33 28.71
C HIS A 5 -13.44 16.00 29.45
N ARG A 6 -14.21 15.09 28.87
CA ARG A 6 -14.39 13.71 29.33
C ARG A 6 -14.45 12.80 28.10
N ARG A 7 -13.38 12.02 27.87
CA ARG A 7 -13.21 11.22 26.65
C ARG A 7 -13.43 12.11 25.41
N ALA A 8 -14.23 11.67 24.46
CA ALA A 8 -14.56 12.39 23.23
C ALA A 8 -15.66 13.47 23.38
N ARG A 9 -16.02 13.88 24.61
CA ARG A 9 -17.07 14.87 24.85
C ARG A 9 -16.57 16.10 25.62
N ALA A 10 -17.06 17.26 25.21
CA ALA A 10 -16.93 18.53 25.90
C ALA A 10 -18.22 18.81 26.70
N LEU A 11 -18.09 18.92 28.02
CA LEU A 11 -19.19 19.31 28.92
C LEU A 11 -19.12 20.81 29.18
N LEU A 12 -20.24 21.49 28.96
CA LEU A 12 -20.36 22.94 29.05
C LEU A 12 -20.97 23.37 30.38
N TYR A 13 -20.26 24.24 31.08
CA TYR A 13 -20.69 24.78 32.37
C TYR A 13 -20.70 26.31 32.36
N ARG A 14 -21.86 26.90 32.63
CA ARG A 14 -21.98 28.33 32.89
C ARG A 14 -21.54 28.60 34.33
N SER A 15 -20.54 29.45 34.52
CA SER A 15 -20.11 29.87 35.86
C SER A 15 -20.70 31.23 36.18
N VAL A 16 -21.29 31.36 37.36
CA VAL A 16 -21.84 32.60 37.89
C VAL A 16 -21.13 32.89 39.22
N TRP A 17 -20.65 34.12 39.39
CA TRP A 17 -20.07 34.56 40.64
C TRP A 17 -21.17 34.80 41.67
N VAL A 18 -21.03 34.20 42.84
CA VAL A 18 -21.90 34.40 44.00
C VAL A 18 -21.13 35.25 45.01
N PRO A 19 -21.48 36.54 45.19
CA PRO A 19 -20.79 37.41 46.13
C PRO A 19 -21.03 36.96 47.58
N LYS A 20 -20.10 37.32 48.47
CA LYS A 20 -20.21 37.06 49.91
C LYS A 20 -21.54 37.61 50.45
N GLY A 21 -22.20 36.86 51.33
CA GLY A 21 -23.43 37.28 52.01
C GLY A 21 -24.72 37.19 51.19
N SER A 22 -24.67 36.90 49.88
CA SER A 22 -25.87 36.84 49.03
C SER A 22 -26.73 35.58 49.23
N ALA A 23 -26.14 34.51 49.79
CA ALA A 23 -26.83 33.25 50.07
C ALA A 23 -26.46 32.69 51.46
N GLY A 24 -26.23 33.57 52.44
CA GLY A 24 -25.75 33.16 53.78
C GLY A 24 -24.29 32.66 53.80
N ASN A 25 -23.54 32.91 52.73
CA ASN A 25 -22.16 32.47 52.55
C ASN A 25 -21.14 33.44 53.16
N THR A 26 -20.10 32.90 53.79
CA THR A 26 -19.04 33.67 54.48
C THR A 26 -17.96 34.22 53.54
N HIS A 27 -17.88 33.71 52.31
CA HIS A 27 -16.95 34.14 51.27
C HIS A 27 -17.62 34.04 49.88
N GLY A 28 -17.12 34.81 48.90
CA GLY A 28 -17.59 34.73 47.53
C GLY A 28 -17.10 33.45 46.84
N TYR A 29 -17.91 32.87 45.97
CA TYR A 29 -17.56 31.64 45.26
C TYR A 29 -18.17 31.59 43.86
N SER A 30 -17.61 30.74 42.98
CA SER A 30 -18.17 30.49 41.66
C SER A 30 -19.10 29.29 41.68
N ARG A 31 -20.35 29.47 41.23
CA ARG A 31 -21.29 28.36 41.02
C ARG A 31 -21.31 27.97 39.56
N GLN A 32 -21.09 26.69 39.27
CA GLN A 32 -21.16 26.14 37.91
C GLN A 32 -22.49 25.43 37.68
N ALA A 33 -23.21 25.83 36.63
CA ALA A 33 -24.43 25.17 36.17
C ALA A 33 -24.17 24.45 34.84
N TYR A 34 -24.57 23.18 34.74
CA TYR A 34 -24.44 22.40 33.52
C TYR A 34 -25.42 22.91 32.44
N VAL A 35 -24.90 23.20 31.25
CA VAL A 35 -25.70 23.72 30.13
C VAL A 35 -25.95 22.64 29.09
N GLY A 36 -24.96 21.78 28.84
CA GLY A 36 -25.07 20.72 27.85
C GLY A 36 -23.72 20.06 27.57
N SER A 37 -23.71 19.16 26.60
CA SER A 37 -22.47 18.56 26.10
C SER A 37 -22.54 18.32 24.62
N LEU A 38 -21.38 18.37 23.96
CA LEU A 38 -21.22 18.03 22.56
C LEU A 38 -19.96 17.18 22.36
N PRO A 39 -19.91 16.34 21.32
CA PRO A 39 -18.67 15.72 20.88
C PRO A 39 -17.59 16.78 20.61
N VAL A 40 -16.32 16.46 20.89
CA VAL A 40 -15.21 17.40 20.63
C VAL A 40 -15.01 17.61 19.12
N ALA A 41 -15.36 16.62 18.30
CA ALA A 41 -15.32 16.70 16.83
C ALA A 41 -16.55 17.41 16.21
N THR A 42 -17.32 18.17 17.01
CA THR A 42 -18.53 18.83 16.49
C THR A 42 -18.16 20.09 15.71
N GLU A 43 -18.41 20.08 14.41
CA GLU A 43 -18.10 21.20 13.50
C GLU A 43 -19.06 22.41 13.63
N ALA A 44 -20.26 22.21 14.19
CA ALA A 44 -21.25 23.27 14.39
C ALA A 44 -22.12 23.03 15.63
N ILE A 45 -22.40 24.10 16.39
CA ILE A 45 -23.22 24.01 17.62
C ILE A 45 -24.64 23.51 17.25
N PRO A 46 -25.13 22.39 17.83
CA PRO A 46 -26.47 21.88 17.54
C PRO A 46 -27.58 22.88 17.90
N ALA A 47 -28.66 22.93 17.12
CA ALA A 47 -29.75 23.89 17.32
C ALA A 47 -30.33 23.88 18.75
N ALA A 48 -30.62 22.68 19.27
CA ALA A 48 -31.14 22.50 20.64
C ALA A 48 -30.21 23.05 21.74
N LEU A 49 -28.89 23.09 21.49
CA LEU A 49 -27.93 23.68 22.41
C LEU A 49 -27.77 25.19 22.17
N ARG A 50 -27.84 25.62 20.91
CA ARG A 50 -27.73 27.02 20.49
C ARG A 50 -28.79 27.90 21.17
N GLU A 51 -30.02 27.43 21.27
CA GLU A 51 -31.13 28.13 21.93
C GLU A 51 -30.87 28.42 23.43
N ARG A 52 -30.03 27.60 24.08
CA ARG A 52 -29.74 27.68 25.52
C ARG A 52 -28.50 28.54 25.84
N LEU A 53 -27.80 28.99 24.81
CA LEU A 53 -26.53 29.72 24.89
C LEU A 53 -26.71 31.18 24.48
N SER A 54 -26.07 32.09 25.21
CA SER A 54 -25.93 33.48 24.76
C SER A 54 -24.94 33.61 23.60
N ASP A 55 -24.94 34.73 22.89
CA ASP A 55 -24.05 34.93 21.75
C ASP A 55 -22.57 34.89 22.14
N ALA A 56 -22.21 35.42 23.31
CA ALA A 56 -20.85 35.32 23.84
C ALA A 56 -20.46 33.86 24.15
N GLU A 57 -21.39 33.04 24.63
CA GLU A 57 -21.14 31.63 24.88
C GLU A 57 -21.03 30.83 23.58
N ARG A 58 -21.84 31.17 22.57
CA ARG A 58 -21.75 30.60 21.22
C ARG A 58 -20.39 30.91 20.58
N ALA A 59 -19.95 32.16 20.63
CA ALA A 59 -18.64 32.57 20.12
C ALA A 59 -17.50 31.85 20.85
N PHE A 60 -17.61 31.68 22.18
CA PHE A 60 -16.62 30.95 22.97
C PHE A 60 -16.55 29.46 22.59
N ILE A 61 -17.70 28.80 22.42
CA ILE A 61 -17.77 27.39 22.01
C ILE A 61 -17.27 27.22 20.58
N ASP A 62 -17.62 28.14 19.68
CA ASP A 62 -17.14 28.10 18.30
C ASP A 62 -15.61 28.20 18.25
N ALA A 63 -15.02 29.19 18.94
CA ALA A 63 -13.58 29.37 18.98
C ALA A 63 -12.81 28.20 19.63
N LYS A 64 -13.42 27.49 20.59
CA LYS A 64 -12.73 26.44 21.38
C LYS A 64 -13.03 25.01 20.95
N ILE A 65 -14.12 24.77 20.24
CA ILE A 65 -14.54 23.41 19.83
C ILE A 65 -14.80 23.38 18.33
N CYS A 66 -15.76 24.17 17.84
CA CYS A 66 -16.24 24.01 16.47
C CYS A 66 -15.23 24.46 15.40
N GLY A 67 -14.51 25.55 15.63
CA GLY A 67 -13.42 26.02 14.77
C GLY A 67 -12.32 24.96 14.62
N PRO A 68 -11.69 24.50 15.71
CA PRO A 68 -10.70 23.43 15.65
C PRO A 68 -11.24 22.12 15.03
N ALA A 69 -12.50 21.77 15.27
CA ALA A 69 -13.12 20.59 14.65
C ALA A 69 -13.28 20.75 13.13
N ARG A 70 -13.69 21.92 12.64
CA ARG A 70 -13.77 22.22 11.20
C ARG A 70 -12.40 22.17 10.54
N GLU A 71 -11.39 22.78 11.17
CA GLU A 71 -10.02 22.72 10.66
C GLU A 71 -9.48 21.29 10.61
N ALA A 72 -9.75 20.48 11.63
CA ALA A 72 -9.35 19.08 11.65
C ALA A 72 -10.07 18.26 10.57
N ALA A 73 -11.38 18.48 10.39
CA ALA A 73 -12.16 17.83 9.35
C ALA A 73 -11.65 18.21 7.95
N GLU A 74 -11.33 19.48 7.72
CA GLU A 74 -10.80 19.94 6.44
C GLU A 74 -9.40 19.38 6.16
N ARG A 75 -8.50 19.39 7.16
CA ARG A 75 -7.19 18.75 7.02
C ARG A 75 -7.33 17.27 6.69
N GLN A 76 -8.23 16.57 7.36
CA GLN A 76 -8.49 15.16 7.08
C GLN A 76 -8.97 14.95 5.64
N ARG A 77 -9.89 15.81 5.16
CA ARG A 77 -10.36 15.75 3.76
C ARG A 77 -9.23 15.98 2.77
N VAL A 78 -8.40 17.00 2.99
CA VAL A 78 -7.25 17.28 2.13
C VAL A 78 -6.24 16.13 2.15
N GLU A 79 -5.93 15.57 3.32
CA GLU A 79 -5.04 14.41 3.46
C GLU A 79 -5.61 13.18 2.74
N ASP A 80 -6.91 12.94 2.87
CA ASP A 80 -7.60 11.86 2.19
C ASP A 80 -7.56 12.09 0.67
N GLU A 81 -7.86 13.29 0.16
CA GLU A 81 -7.76 13.62 -1.26
C GLU A 81 -6.35 13.46 -1.82
N VAL A 82 -5.33 13.90 -1.08
CA VAL A 82 -3.91 13.73 -1.46
C VAL A 82 -3.59 12.23 -1.52
N ARG A 83 -4.00 11.46 -0.51
CA ARG A 83 -3.81 10.01 -0.48
C ARG A 83 -4.56 9.30 -1.60
N GLU A 84 -5.76 9.75 -1.93
CA GLU A 84 -6.57 9.17 -3.01
C GLU A 84 -5.93 9.39 -4.38
N ARG A 85 -5.31 10.56 -4.58
CA ARG A 85 -4.62 10.96 -5.81
C ARG A 85 -3.21 10.38 -5.95
N ASP A 86 -2.61 9.93 -4.86
CA ASP A 86 -1.28 9.31 -4.86
C ASP A 86 -1.32 7.89 -5.44
N PRO A 87 -0.80 7.67 -6.67
CA PRO A 87 -0.77 6.36 -7.28
C PRO A 87 0.14 5.38 -6.51
N GLY A 88 1.19 5.88 -5.84
CA GLY A 88 2.10 5.07 -5.04
C GLY A 88 1.38 4.45 -3.85
N TRP A 89 0.64 5.26 -3.09
CA TRP A 89 -0.18 4.76 -1.97
C TRP A 89 -1.18 3.69 -2.41
N ARG A 90 -1.85 3.89 -3.55
CA ARG A 90 -2.78 2.90 -4.12
C ARG A 90 -2.09 1.59 -4.48
N LEU A 91 -0.85 1.64 -4.98
CA LEU A 91 -0.06 0.44 -5.30
C LEU A 91 0.42 -0.31 -4.06
N GLU A 92 0.81 0.40 -3.00
CA GLU A 92 1.15 -0.21 -1.70
C GLU A 92 -0.05 -0.95 -1.10
N GLU A 93 -1.24 -0.33 -1.15
CA GLU A 93 -2.47 -0.94 -0.68
C GLU A 93 -2.87 -2.14 -1.54
N ALA A 94 -2.73 -2.04 -2.87
CA ALA A 94 -2.94 -3.16 -3.77
C ALA A 94 -1.98 -4.33 -3.45
N GLN A 95 -0.70 -4.04 -3.18
CA GLN A 95 0.27 -5.05 -2.77
C GLN A 95 -0.12 -5.73 -1.46
N ARG A 96 -0.60 -4.97 -0.46
CA ARG A 96 -1.11 -5.51 0.81
C ARG A 96 -2.27 -6.46 0.57
N LEU A 97 -3.27 -6.03 -0.21
CA LEU A 97 -4.46 -6.84 -0.51
C LEU A 97 -4.12 -8.10 -1.30
N VAL A 98 -3.19 -8.03 -2.26
CA VAL A 98 -2.73 -9.19 -3.02
C VAL A 98 -2.01 -10.19 -2.12
N ARG A 99 -1.20 -9.73 -1.16
CA ARG A 99 -0.55 -10.61 -0.16
C ARG A 99 -1.59 -11.31 0.71
N GLU A 100 -2.62 -10.60 1.17
CA GLU A 100 -3.71 -11.20 1.94
C GLU A 100 -4.51 -12.21 1.12
N ALA A 101 -4.78 -11.90 -0.14
CA ALA A 101 -5.43 -12.84 -1.06
C ALA A 101 -4.57 -14.09 -1.30
N ALA A 102 -3.25 -13.94 -1.45
CA ALA A 102 -2.33 -15.07 -1.61
C ALA A 102 -2.28 -15.96 -0.36
N ALA A 103 -2.33 -15.37 0.85
CA ALA A 103 -2.42 -16.15 2.08
C ALA A 103 -3.73 -16.96 2.16
N ARG A 104 -4.85 -16.37 1.70
CA ARG A 104 -6.17 -17.01 1.71
C ARG A 104 -6.38 -18.02 0.57
N SER A 105 -5.66 -17.87 -0.55
CA SER A 105 -5.86 -18.70 -1.74
C SER A 105 -5.48 -20.17 -1.54
N ALA A 106 -4.69 -20.48 -0.51
CA ALA A 106 -4.42 -21.85 -0.08
C ALA A 106 -5.70 -22.62 0.31
N GLY A 107 -6.71 -21.93 0.85
CA GLY A 107 -8.01 -22.53 1.19
C GLY A 107 -9.09 -22.31 0.12
N MET A 108 -8.93 -21.30 -0.73
CA MET A 108 -9.89 -20.93 -1.77
C MET A 108 -9.16 -20.44 -3.02
N PRO A 109 -8.84 -21.32 -3.98
CA PRO A 109 -8.14 -20.94 -5.19
C PRO A 109 -8.86 -19.82 -5.95
N VAL A 110 -8.08 -18.86 -6.45
CA VAL A 110 -8.60 -17.74 -7.25
C VAL A 110 -8.53 -18.10 -8.74
N SER A 111 -9.55 -17.71 -9.50
CA SER A 111 -9.57 -17.88 -10.96
C SER A 111 -8.35 -17.24 -11.64
N ALA A 112 -7.73 -17.99 -12.55
CA ALA A 112 -6.63 -17.50 -13.38
C ALA A 112 -7.01 -16.27 -14.22
N THR A 113 -8.27 -16.16 -14.66
CA THR A 113 -8.79 -15.00 -15.40
C THR A 113 -8.76 -13.73 -14.53
N ARG A 114 -9.11 -13.84 -13.24
CA ARG A 114 -9.06 -12.70 -12.31
C ARG A 114 -7.63 -12.26 -12.03
N LEU A 115 -6.71 -13.21 -11.94
CA LEU A 115 -5.29 -12.90 -11.76
C LEU A 115 -4.68 -12.27 -13.03
N GLY A 116 -5.06 -12.75 -14.22
CA GLY A 116 -4.65 -12.16 -15.50
C GLY A 116 -5.10 -10.71 -15.66
N ALA A 117 -6.38 -10.42 -15.37
CA ALA A 117 -6.90 -9.05 -15.42
C ALA A 117 -6.16 -8.08 -14.47
N LEU A 118 -5.70 -8.57 -13.32
CA LEU A 118 -4.88 -7.78 -12.39
C LEU A 118 -3.48 -7.52 -12.95
N GLN A 119 -2.85 -8.50 -13.59
CA GLN A 119 -1.56 -8.35 -14.26
C GLN A 119 -1.64 -7.34 -15.41
N ASP A 120 -2.70 -7.41 -16.22
CA ASP A 120 -2.95 -6.46 -17.30
C ASP A 120 -3.13 -5.03 -16.78
N ALA A 121 -3.89 -4.85 -15.68
CA ALA A 121 -4.04 -3.55 -15.04
C ALA A 121 -2.70 -2.98 -14.52
N LEU A 122 -1.86 -3.83 -13.93
CA LEU A 122 -0.52 -3.44 -13.46
C LEU A 122 0.39 -3.02 -14.61
N SER A 123 0.25 -3.62 -15.79
CA SER A 123 1.05 -3.26 -16.98
C SER A 123 0.77 -1.84 -17.50
N GLY A 124 -0.41 -1.28 -17.19
CA GLY A 124 -0.79 0.09 -17.56
C GLY A 124 -0.22 1.17 -16.64
N VAL A 125 0.45 0.80 -15.53
CA VAL A 125 1.02 1.74 -14.56
C VAL A 125 2.29 2.36 -15.12
N LYS A 126 2.33 3.69 -15.18
CA LYS A 126 3.53 4.43 -15.63
C LYS A 126 4.60 4.43 -14.54
N THR A 127 5.81 4.05 -14.90
CA THR A 127 6.99 4.09 -14.02
C THR A 127 7.97 5.16 -14.46
N ASP A 128 8.71 5.73 -13.51
CA ASP A 128 9.81 6.69 -13.72
C ASP A 128 11.12 6.01 -14.18
N GLY A 129 11.25 4.70 -13.95
CA GLY A 129 12.33 3.86 -14.48
C GLY A 129 11.99 3.18 -15.82
N SER A 130 13.04 2.72 -16.53
CA SER A 130 12.91 1.86 -17.71
C SER A 130 11.99 0.69 -17.38
N ALA A 131 10.92 0.53 -18.17
CA ALA A 131 9.83 -0.41 -17.91
C ALA A 131 10.36 -1.75 -17.38
N ILE A 132 10.03 -2.08 -16.14
CA ILE A 132 10.17 -3.46 -15.67
C ILE A 132 9.21 -4.25 -16.55
N GLN A 133 9.75 -4.94 -17.56
CA GLN A 133 9.03 -5.99 -18.24
C GLN A 133 8.73 -7.05 -17.19
N MET A 134 7.57 -6.89 -16.54
CA MET A 134 6.96 -7.97 -15.79
C MET A 134 6.89 -9.16 -16.76
N PRO A 135 7.38 -10.36 -16.38
CA PRO A 135 7.15 -11.55 -17.18
C PRO A 135 5.64 -11.77 -17.17
N THR A 136 4.98 -11.23 -18.19
CA THR A 136 3.56 -11.40 -18.42
C THR A 136 3.36 -12.88 -18.69
N ASN A 137 2.79 -13.58 -17.73
CA ASN A 137 2.13 -14.87 -17.96
C ASN A 137 0.81 -14.64 -18.70
N ALA A 138 0.83 -13.81 -19.75
CA ALA A 138 -0.23 -13.75 -20.74
C ALA A 138 -0.08 -15.01 -21.59
N LYS A 139 -0.89 -16.03 -21.27
CA LYS A 139 -1.17 -17.13 -22.21
C LYS A 139 -1.90 -16.52 -23.42
N GLY A 140 -1.10 -16.03 -24.35
CA GLY A 140 -1.50 -15.49 -25.64
C GLY A 140 -0.26 -15.34 -26.50
N THR A 141 0.24 -16.46 -27.01
CA THR A 141 1.35 -16.53 -27.98
C THR A 141 2.66 -15.86 -27.54
N ASP A 142 3.19 -16.22 -26.38
CA ASP A 142 4.60 -15.95 -26.13
C ASP A 142 5.41 -17.06 -26.80
N ASP A 143 6.19 -16.68 -27.81
CA ASP A 143 7.08 -17.57 -28.55
C ASP A 143 8.00 -18.28 -27.53
N PRO A 144 7.97 -19.62 -27.41
CA PRO A 144 8.80 -20.34 -26.44
C PRO A 144 10.29 -20.02 -26.55
N LEU A 145 10.78 -19.67 -27.74
CA LEU A 145 12.17 -19.24 -27.94
C LEU A 145 12.42 -17.86 -27.33
N ARG A 146 11.44 -16.96 -27.38
CA ARG A 146 11.51 -15.63 -26.77
C ARG A 146 11.48 -15.71 -25.25
N SER A 147 10.61 -16.54 -24.68
CA SER A 147 10.58 -16.78 -23.24
C SER A 147 11.89 -17.41 -22.75
N ALA A 148 12.45 -18.37 -23.51
CA ALA A 148 13.75 -18.95 -23.22
C ALA A 148 14.88 -17.90 -23.27
N LEU A 149 14.89 -17.03 -24.28
CA LEU A 149 15.87 -15.95 -24.41
C LEU A 149 15.83 -14.99 -23.21
N ALA A 150 14.64 -14.58 -22.78
CA ALA A 150 14.47 -13.71 -21.62
C ALA A 150 15.01 -14.35 -20.33
N ALA A 151 14.69 -15.63 -20.09
CA ALA A 151 15.18 -16.38 -18.93
C ALA A 151 16.72 -16.48 -18.91
N VAL A 152 17.35 -16.69 -20.08
CA VAL A 152 18.81 -16.74 -20.20
C VAL A 152 19.45 -15.38 -19.91
N GLN A 153 18.86 -14.29 -20.39
CA GLN A 153 19.35 -12.93 -20.12
C GLN A 153 19.26 -12.57 -18.63
N GLU A 154 18.17 -12.96 -17.96
CA GLU A 154 18.02 -12.78 -16.52
C GLU A 154 19.06 -13.59 -15.74
N ALA A 155 19.24 -14.87 -16.09
CA ALA A 155 20.23 -15.73 -15.47
C ALA A 155 21.66 -15.16 -15.63
N ALA A 156 22.00 -14.64 -16.81
CA ALA A 156 23.28 -13.98 -17.06
C ALA A 156 23.49 -12.74 -16.19
N ARG A 157 22.47 -11.88 -16.05
CA ARG A 157 22.52 -10.71 -15.15
C ARG A 157 22.69 -11.14 -13.70
N ALA A 158 22.01 -12.19 -13.26
CA ALA A 158 22.13 -12.71 -11.90
C ALA A 158 23.56 -13.20 -11.59
N VAL A 159 24.22 -13.86 -12.55
CA VAL A 159 25.63 -14.27 -12.42
C VAL A 159 26.54 -13.03 -12.38
N ALA A 160 26.39 -12.10 -13.32
CA ALA A 160 27.22 -10.90 -13.41
C ALA A 160 27.13 -9.98 -12.17
N THR A 161 25.97 -9.93 -11.53
CA THR A 161 25.73 -9.16 -10.30
C THR A 161 26.18 -9.90 -9.03
N GLY A 162 26.80 -11.08 -9.16
CA GLY A 162 27.38 -11.80 -8.04
C GLY A 162 26.39 -12.63 -7.21
N ARG A 163 25.16 -12.86 -7.69
CA ARG A 163 24.13 -13.64 -6.95
C ARG A 163 24.61 -15.05 -6.57
N TYR A 164 25.50 -15.63 -7.37
CA TYR A 164 26.02 -16.97 -7.17
C TYR A 164 27.46 -16.99 -6.59
N GLY A 165 27.99 -15.82 -6.21
CA GLY A 165 29.38 -15.68 -5.73
C GLY A 165 30.42 -15.92 -6.82
N ASN A 166 31.70 -15.95 -6.41
CA ASN A 166 32.82 -16.27 -7.28
C ASN A 166 33.10 -17.77 -7.29
N ALA A 167 33.62 -18.28 -8.42
CA ALA A 167 34.05 -19.67 -8.51
C ALA A 167 35.21 -19.94 -7.53
N PRO A 168 35.24 -21.11 -6.86
CA PRO A 168 36.37 -21.50 -6.02
C PRO A 168 37.63 -21.69 -6.86
N ALA A 169 38.81 -21.52 -6.24
CA ALA A 169 40.10 -21.65 -6.91
C ALA A 169 40.36 -23.08 -7.45
N GLU A 170 39.80 -24.09 -6.79
CA GLU A 170 39.88 -25.50 -7.18
C GLU A 170 38.48 -26.14 -7.21
N GLN A 171 38.35 -27.25 -7.93
CA GLN A 171 37.13 -28.07 -8.00
C GLN A 171 35.87 -27.34 -8.53
N VAL A 172 36.01 -26.35 -9.42
CA VAL A 172 34.87 -25.63 -10.02
C VAL A 172 33.79 -26.58 -10.56
N ARG A 173 34.19 -27.74 -11.12
CA ARG A 173 33.27 -28.73 -11.69
C ARG A 173 32.33 -29.40 -10.68
N SER A 174 32.66 -29.41 -9.38
CA SER A 174 31.79 -30.00 -8.34
C SER A 174 30.71 -29.01 -7.85
N THR A 175 30.86 -27.72 -8.18
CA THR A 175 29.92 -26.68 -7.74
C THR A 175 28.54 -26.89 -8.35
N LYS A 176 27.50 -26.49 -7.60
CA LYS A 176 26.11 -26.53 -8.07
C LYS A 176 25.92 -25.65 -9.32
N THR A 177 26.56 -24.48 -9.34
CA THR A 177 26.48 -23.53 -10.46
C THR A 177 27.09 -24.13 -11.72
N TYR A 178 28.23 -24.82 -11.63
CA TYR A 178 28.83 -25.48 -12.79
C TYR A 178 27.97 -26.64 -13.30
N ARG A 179 27.39 -27.45 -12.41
CA ARG A 179 26.48 -28.55 -12.81
C ARG A 179 25.24 -28.02 -13.53
N LEU A 180 24.61 -26.97 -13.01
CA LEU A 180 23.48 -26.31 -13.67
C LEU A 180 23.87 -25.73 -15.04
N TRP A 181 25.06 -25.16 -15.16
CA TRP A 181 25.59 -24.72 -16.45
C TRP A 181 25.79 -25.89 -17.42
N ALA A 182 26.33 -27.01 -16.96
CA ALA A 182 26.50 -28.21 -17.79
C ALA A 182 25.16 -28.77 -18.27
N ASP A 183 24.16 -28.85 -17.40
CA ASP A 183 22.80 -29.28 -17.75
C ASP A 183 22.16 -28.33 -18.78
N PHE A 184 22.32 -27.01 -18.59
CA PHE A 184 21.85 -26.00 -19.52
C PHE A 184 22.55 -26.10 -20.88
N TRP A 185 23.86 -26.34 -20.89
CA TRP A 185 24.64 -26.55 -22.10
C TRP A 185 24.14 -27.77 -22.86
N GLU A 186 23.93 -28.91 -22.19
CA GLU A 186 23.42 -30.12 -22.83
C GLU A 186 22.00 -29.92 -23.39
N ALA A 187 21.11 -29.26 -22.64
CA ALA A 187 19.76 -28.96 -23.11
C ALA A 187 19.73 -28.02 -24.34
N THR A 188 20.72 -27.14 -24.49
CA THR A 188 20.74 -26.14 -25.57
C THR A 188 21.58 -26.55 -26.78
N GLN A 189 22.78 -27.10 -26.54
CA GLN A 189 23.81 -27.42 -27.54
C GLN A 189 24.23 -28.89 -27.52
N GLY A 190 23.64 -29.72 -26.65
CA GLY A 190 23.99 -31.12 -26.51
C GLY A 190 23.81 -31.94 -27.77
N GLU A 191 24.46 -33.10 -27.81
CA GLU A 191 24.41 -33.99 -28.96
C GLU A 191 23.11 -34.80 -29.03
N GLY A 192 22.39 -34.92 -27.91
CA GLY A 192 21.11 -35.63 -27.81
C GLY A 192 19.99 -35.01 -28.64
N GLU A 193 19.07 -35.84 -29.13
CA GLU A 193 17.94 -35.42 -29.98
C GLU A 193 16.99 -34.42 -29.28
N ALA A 194 16.97 -34.41 -27.95
CA ALA A 194 16.17 -33.50 -27.15
C ALA A 194 16.79 -32.09 -27.00
N SER A 195 18.01 -31.86 -27.49
CA SER A 195 18.63 -30.53 -27.39
C SER A 195 17.97 -29.53 -28.35
N LEU A 196 17.91 -28.27 -27.94
CA LEU A 196 17.31 -27.21 -28.73
C LEU A 196 17.99 -27.06 -30.11
N LEU A 197 19.32 -27.15 -30.16
CA LEU A 197 20.08 -27.11 -31.41
C LEU A 197 19.67 -28.25 -32.36
N ARG A 198 19.56 -29.49 -31.86
CA ARG A 198 19.17 -30.64 -32.70
C ARG A 198 17.75 -30.52 -33.21
N ALA A 199 16.81 -30.06 -32.36
CA ALA A 199 15.44 -29.79 -32.76
C ALA A 199 15.37 -28.72 -33.88
N LEU A 200 16.14 -27.63 -33.76
CA LEU A 200 16.20 -26.58 -34.78
C LEU A 200 16.84 -27.06 -36.08
N GLN A 201 17.89 -27.89 -36.00
CA GLN A 201 18.53 -28.50 -37.18
C GLN A 201 17.58 -29.48 -37.89
N ALA A 202 16.86 -30.31 -37.15
CA ALA A 202 15.90 -31.27 -37.70
C ALA A 202 14.74 -30.58 -38.44
N LYS A 203 14.38 -29.37 -38.01
CA LYS A 203 13.37 -28.53 -38.67
C LYS A 203 13.94 -27.56 -39.70
N GLY A 204 15.25 -27.59 -39.97
CA GLY A 204 15.90 -26.82 -41.03
C GLY A 204 16.16 -25.34 -40.69
N PHE A 205 15.93 -24.90 -39.45
CA PHE A 205 16.18 -23.51 -39.03
C PHE A 205 17.67 -23.22 -38.84
N VAL A 206 18.49 -24.24 -38.57
CA VAL A 206 19.93 -24.13 -38.36
C VAL A 206 20.67 -25.18 -39.19
N LYS A 207 21.71 -24.79 -39.92
CA LYS A 207 22.54 -25.74 -40.68
C LYS A 207 23.44 -26.53 -39.73
N ARG A 208 23.57 -27.84 -39.97
CA ARG A 208 24.61 -28.65 -39.33
C ARG A 208 25.97 -28.16 -39.81
N ARG A 209 26.87 -27.81 -38.88
CA ARG A 209 28.28 -27.64 -39.22
C ARG A 209 28.86 -29.05 -39.45
N GLY A 210 29.24 -29.34 -40.69
CA GLY A 210 29.84 -30.61 -41.08
C GLY A 210 28.97 -31.50 -41.98
N ARG A 211 28.79 -31.08 -43.23
CA ARG A 211 29.23 -31.82 -44.41
C ARG A 211 29.47 -30.84 -45.55
#